data_AF-A0A967SWB0-F1
#
_entry.id   AF-A0A967SWB0-F1
#
_cell.length_a   1.000
_cell.length_b   1.000
_cell.length_c   1.000
_cell.angle_alpha   90.00
_cell.angle_beta   90.00
_cell.angle_gamma   90.00
#
_symmetry.space_group_name_H-M   'P 1'
#
loop_
_entity.id
_entity.type
_entity.pdbx_description
1 polymer ?
#
loop_
_entity_poly.entity_id
_entity_poly.type
_entity_poly.pdbx_seq_one_letter_code
_entity_poly.pdbx_strand_id
1 'polypeptide(L)'
;MGCKIEITYFPFVIAAKMLIAVCISVICTVPTFAQNVVPAHDTLSADQVNSSFTTLSGPEIEESTPGQLELNETITFKAPTGYEWDTGGSQPTVTTEPNNSFGFTQLDLSFVSRNATEITFRVDQESGSFFFTPLPGIAVFENMRIRPTEGLLPNEGNIKNIGTTGPTGTTNYGTLTMVAGNAAGLAFKRQPSDATVSEPIAPSVQVQLKDQFGNNVKTSGTAVSISLASGTGTI
;
A
#
# COMPACT_ATOMS: atom_id res chain seq x y z
N MET A 1 -14.52 14.31 14.57
CA MET A 1 -16.00 14.24 14.55
C MET A 1 -16.57 15.48 15.21
N GLY A 2 -16.92 16.49 14.44
CA GLY A 2 -17.60 17.68 14.93
C GLY A 2 -18.57 18.17 13.87
N CYS A 3 -19.87 18.06 14.13
CA CYS A 3 -20.90 18.66 13.30
C CYS A 3 -20.83 20.19 13.51
N LYS A 4 -20.53 20.96 12.45
CA LYS A 4 -20.68 22.42 12.49
C LYS A 4 -22.11 22.78 12.13
N ILE A 5 -22.75 23.54 13.00
CA ILE A 5 -24.09 24.09 12.78
C ILE A 5 -23.91 25.51 12.23
N GLU A 6 -24.17 25.73 10.95
CA GLU A 6 -24.29 27.07 10.38
C GLU A 6 -25.76 27.49 10.31
N ILE A 7 -26.06 28.69 10.81
CA ILE A 7 -27.40 29.28 10.78
C ILE A 7 -27.42 30.36 9.70
N THR A 8 -28.03 30.07 8.56
CA THR A 8 -28.16 31.03 7.45
C THR A 8 -29.52 31.73 7.51
N TYR A 9 -29.52 33.06 7.63
CA TYR A 9 -30.74 33.89 7.61
C TYR A 9 -30.95 34.48 6.21
N PHE A 10 -32.12 34.22 5.60
CA PHE A 10 -32.53 34.89 4.35
C PHE A 10 -33.61 35.92 4.64
N PRO A 11 -33.34 37.24 4.52
CA PRO A 11 -34.41 38.24 4.59
C PRO A 11 -35.12 38.32 3.24
N PHE A 12 -36.39 37.89 3.18
CA PHE A 12 -37.29 38.22 2.07
C PHE A 12 -38.28 39.27 2.53
N VAL A 13 -38.26 40.45 1.90
CA VAL A 13 -39.21 41.54 2.17
C VAL A 13 -40.39 41.38 1.24
N ILE A 14 -41.60 41.12 1.77
CA ILE A 14 -42.90 41.59 1.25
C ILE A 14 -43.90 41.59 2.40
N ALA A 15 -44.69 42.67 2.48
CA ALA A 15 -45.63 42.96 3.55
C ALA A 15 -46.84 42.00 3.57
N ALA A 16 -46.87 41.06 4.52
CA ALA A 16 -48.07 40.59 5.25
C ALA A 16 -47.70 39.38 6.13
N LYS A 17 -47.98 39.45 7.44
CA LYS A 17 -47.92 38.35 8.43
C LYS A 17 -46.63 37.49 8.39
N MET A 18 -45.63 37.90 9.16
CA MET A 18 -44.32 37.27 9.25
C MET A 18 -44.37 35.99 10.12
N LEU A 19 -44.26 34.83 9.47
CA LEU A 19 -43.81 33.58 10.11
C LEU A 19 -42.33 33.42 9.75
N ILE A 20 -41.43 33.56 10.71
CA ILE A 20 -39.99 33.32 10.51
C ILE A 20 -39.80 31.79 10.44
N ALA A 21 -39.65 31.24 9.25
CA ALA A 21 -39.26 29.85 9.07
C ALA A 21 -37.74 29.74 9.26
N VAL A 22 -37.31 29.30 10.45
CA VAL A 22 -35.91 28.90 10.66
C VAL A 22 -35.74 27.52 10.03
N CYS A 23 -35.14 27.47 8.84
CA CYS A 23 -34.74 26.20 8.24
C CYS A 23 -33.40 25.80 8.88
N ILE A 24 -33.43 24.93 9.88
CA ILE A 24 -32.22 24.34 10.46
C ILE A 24 -31.75 23.26 9.48
N SER A 25 -30.81 23.61 8.61
CA SER A 25 -30.16 22.62 7.74
C SER A 25 -29.02 21.99 8.55
N VAL A 26 -29.26 20.77 9.07
CA VAL A 26 -28.17 19.94 9.59
C VAL A 26 -27.50 19.30 8.39
N ILE A 27 -26.44 19.91 7.89
CA ILE A 27 -25.56 19.23 6.92
C ILE A 27 -24.72 18.25 7.74
N CYS A 28 -25.25 17.05 7.92
CA CYS A 28 -24.45 15.91 8.31
C CYS A 28 -23.83 15.38 7.02
N THR A 29 -22.58 15.72 6.73
CA THR A 29 -21.79 14.97 5.77
C THR A 29 -21.54 13.60 6.39
N VAL A 30 -22.44 12.65 6.10
CA VAL A 30 -22.05 11.24 6.15
C VAL A 30 -20.99 11.09 5.07
N PRO A 31 -19.78 10.60 5.38
CA PRO A 31 -18.81 10.34 4.34
C PRO A 31 -19.44 9.37 3.34
N THR A 32 -19.71 9.86 2.15
CA THR A 32 -20.26 9.10 1.03
C THR A 32 -19.13 8.23 0.50
N PHE A 33 -18.94 7.04 1.10
CA PHE A 33 -17.86 6.14 0.70
C PHE A 33 -18.24 5.33 -0.55
N ALA A 34 -18.02 5.92 -1.70
CA ALA A 34 -17.55 5.17 -2.86
C ALA A 34 -16.33 5.92 -3.40
N GLN A 35 -15.16 5.66 -2.85
CA GLN A 35 -13.89 6.02 -3.49
C GLN A 35 -13.26 4.70 -3.92
N ASN A 36 -12.69 4.65 -5.13
CA ASN A 36 -11.93 3.48 -5.56
C ASN A 36 -10.48 3.64 -5.09
N VAL A 37 -9.85 2.54 -4.66
CA VAL A 37 -8.43 2.54 -4.32
C VAL A 37 -7.75 1.55 -5.25
N VAL A 38 -6.78 2.03 -6.01
CA VAL A 38 -5.84 1.18 -6.74
C VAL A 38 -4.66 0.91 -5.79
N PRO A 39 -4.50 -0.33 -5.28
CA PRO A 39 -3.48 -0.63 -4.29
C PRO A 39 -2.08 -0.48 -4.88
N ALA A 40 -1.14 -0.02 -4.05
CA ALA A 40 0.27 -0.04 -4.41
C ALA A 40 0.75 -1.47 -4.64
N HIS A 41 1.71 -1.61 -5.55
CA HIS A 41 2.33 -2.89 -5.86
C HIS A 41 3.81 -2.69 -6.09
N ASP A 42 4.63 -3.66 -5.72
CA ASP A 42 5.98 -3.88 -6.22
C ASP A 42 6.56 -5.14 -5.58
N THR A 43 7.67 -5.66 -6.11
CA THR A 43 8.33 -6.84 -5.53
C THR A 43 9.34 -6.41 -4.47
N LEU A 44 9.26 -7.05 -3.30
CA LEU A 44 10.16 -6.82 -2.17
C LEU A 44 10.99 -8.07 -1.91
N SER A 45 12.32 -7.91 -1.78
CA SER A 45 13.25 -9.01 -1.55
C SER A 45 13.78 -9.01 -0.13
N ALA A 46 14.01 -10.19 0.45
CA ALA A 46 14.70 -10.34 1.73
C ALA A 46 16.11 -9.71 1.72
N ASP A 47 16.77 -9.59 0.56
CA ASP A 47 18.08 -8.93 0.44
C ASP A 47 18.03 -7.43 0.81
N GLN A 48 16.84 -6.84 0.81
CA GLN A 48 16.60 -5.43 1.11
C GLN A 48 16.50 -5.14 2.61
N VAL A 49 16.51 -6.19 3.44
CA VAL A 49 16.44 -6.05 4.89
C VAL A 49 17.58 -5.17 5.39
N ASN A 50 17.21 -4.02 5.96
CA ASN A 50 18.13 -3.01 6.48
C ASN A 50 19.14 -2.47 5.46
N SER A 51 18.89 -2.62 4.15
CA SER A 51 19.78 -2.17 3.08
C SER A 51 19.07 -1.14 2.19
N SER A 52 18.68 -1.52 0.97
CA SER A 52 17.99 -0.67 0.00
C SER A 52 16.49 -0.60 0.25
N PHE A 53 15.85 0.45 -0.29
CA PHE A 53 14.40 0.60 -0.31
C PHE A 53 13.86 0.35 -1.72
N THR A 54 12.67 -0.23 -1.79
CA THR A 54 11.88 -0.33 -3.04
C THR A 54 10.95 0.87 -3.13
N THR A 55 10.99 1.58 -4.25
CA THR A 55 9.96 2.56 -4.59
C THR A 55 8.70 1.81 -5.00
N LEU A 56 7.59 2.11 -4.33
CA LEU A 56 6.29 1.59 -4.67
C LEU A 56 5.67 2.41 -5.79
N SER A 57 4.98 1.72 -6.69
CA SER A 57 4.06 2.29 -7.66
C SER A 57 2.67 2.43 -7.01
N GLY A 58 2.11 3.64 -6.98
CA GLY A 58 0.87 3.95 -6.26
C GLY A 58 1.06 4.10 -4.74
N PRO A 59 -0.05 4.08 -3.95
CA PRO A 59 -1.43 3.80 -4.35
C PRO A 59 -2.09 4.96 -5.11
N GLU A 60 -3.30 4.74 -5.61
CA GLU A 60 -4.16 5.80 -6.14
C GLU A 60 -5.50 5.81 -5.40
N ILE A 61 -6.07 7.00 -5.19
CA ILE A 61 -7.41 7.18 -4.63
C ILE A 61 -8.25 7.95 -5.64
N GLU A 62 -9.28 7.30 -6.16
CA GLU A 62 -10.21 7.91 -7.11
C GLU A 62 -11.48 8.34 -6.39
N GLU A 63 -11.82 9.63 -6.50
CA GLU A 63 -13.13 10.11 -6.13
C GLU A 63 -14.16 9.65 -7.17
N SER A 64 -15.30 9.09 -6.73
CA SER A 64 -16.47 8.90 -7.61
C SER A 64 -17.37 10.13 -7.66
N THR A 65 -17.28 10.98 -6.65
CA THR A 65 -17.97 12.26 -6.56
C THR A 65 -17.02 13.31 -5.99
N PRO A 66 -17.07 14.57 -6.44
CA PRO A 66 -16.19 15.59 -5.90
C PRO A 66 -16.46 15.87 -4.43
N GLY A 67 -15.44 16.34 -3.71
CA GLY A 67 -15.48 16.68 -2.28
C GLY A 67 -15.40 15.46 -1.36
N GLN A 68 -14.97 14.31 -1.87
CA GLN A 68 -14.81 13.08 -1.09
C GLN A 68 -13.49 13.05 -0.31
N LEU A 69 -12.47 13.72 -0.84
CA LEU A 69 -11.26 14.07 -0.11
C LEU A 69 -11.44 15.46 0.50
N GLU A 70 -11.89 15.48 1.76
CA GLU A 70 -12.22 16.72 2.49
C GLU A 70 -11.01 17.64 2.74
N LEU A 71 -11.22 18.95 2.56
CA LEU A 71 -10.19 19.99 2.78
C LEU A 71 -9.65 19.99 4.22
N ASN A 72 -8.34 20.15 4.37
CA ASN A 72 -7.58 20.14 5.63
C ASN A 72 -7.49 18.78 6.34
N GLU A 73 -8.15 17.75 5.85
CA GLU A 73 -8.02 16.40 6.39
C GLU A 73 -6.79 15.68 5.81
N THR A 74 -6.39 14.58 6.45
CA THR A 74 -5.15 13.88 6.10
C THR A 74 -5.38 12.49 5.56
N ILE A 75 -4.46 12.05 4.71
CA ILE A 75 -4.27 10.66 4.31
C ILE A 75 -2.96 10.21 4.93
N THR A 76 -3.01 9.18 5.76
CA THR A 76 -1.83 8.69 6.49
C THR A 76 -1.63 7.22 6.21
N PHE A 77 -0.65 6.89 5.38
CA PHE A 77 -0.27 5.52 5.06
C PHE A 77 0.58 4.91 6.17
N LYS A 78 0.01 3.92 6.85
CA LYS A 78 0.68 3.12 7.86
C LYS A 78 1.32 1.90 7.22
N ALA A 79 2.63 1.72 7.47
CA ALA A 79 3.34 0.51 7.11
C ALA A 79 2.83 -0.69 7.93
N PRO A 80 2.68 -1.88 7.32
CA PRO A 80 2.41 -3.09 8.07
C PRO A 80 3.61 -3.49 8.95
N THR A 81 3.36 -4.33 9.96
CA THR A 81 4.42 -4.97 10.77
C THR A 81 5.42 -5.68 9.86
N GLY A 82 6.71 -5.62 10.21
CA GLY A 82 7.78 -6.23 9.42
C GLY A 82 8.33 -5.33 8.31
N TYR A 83 7.80 -4.11 8.14
CA TYR A 83 8.24 -3.13 7.15
C TYR A 83 8.46 -1.74 7.73
N GLU A 84 9.31 -0.95 7.08
CA GLU A 84 9.54 0.45 7.41
C GLU A 84 9.65 1.34 6.17
N TRP A 85 9.13 2.57 6.28
CA TRP A 85 9.27 3.62 5.27
C TRP A 85 10.66 4.26 5.31
N ASP A 86 11.13 4.73 4.15
CA ASP A 86 12.37 5.50 4.07
C ASP A 86 12.20 6.89 4.68
N THR A 87 13.03 7.19 5.69
CA THR A 87 13.09 8.51 6.32
C THR A 87 14.13 9.43 5.69
N GLY A 88 15.14 8.91 4.98
CA GLY A 88 16.34 9.65 4.57
C GLY A 88 16.42 10.06 3.10
N GLY A 89 15.78 9.36 2.17
CA GLY A 89 15.90 9.72 0.74
C GLY A 89 14.89 10.75 0.24
N SER A 90 14.63 10.74 -1.08
CA SER A 90 13.67 11.64 -1.75
C SER A 90 12.29 11.60 -1.09
N GLN A 91 11.66 12.77 -1.08
CA GLN A 91 10.34 12.95 -0.47
C GLN A 91 9.25 12.22 -1.27
N PRO A 92 8.30 11.56 -0.59
CA PRO A 92 7.07 11.11 -1.22
C PRO A 92 6.35 12.29 -1.87
N THR A 93 5.76 12.03 -3.04
CA THR A 93 5.01 13.03 -3.80
C THR A 93 3.58 12.54 -3.99
N VAL A 94 2.69 13.49 -4.23
CA VAL A 94 1.32 13.22 -4.65
C VAL A 94 1.05 14.12 -5.84
N THR A 95 0.48 13.55 -6.88
CA THR A 95 -0.01 14.26 -8.05
C THR A 95 -1.51 14.03 -8.16
N THR A 96 -2.21 14.93 -8.86
CA THR A 96 -3.66 14.88 -9.00
C THR A 96 -4.06 14.86 -10.45
N GLU A 97 -4.95 13.94 -10.80
CA GLU A 97 -5.48 13.79 -12.16
C GLU A 97 -7.00 13.98 -12.18
N PRO A 98 -7.58 14.44 -13.30
CA PRO A 98 -9.02 14.52 -13.44
C PRO A 98 -9.66 13.13 -13.57
N ASN A 99 -10.66 12.81 -12.74
CA ASN A 99 -11.52 11.63 -12.93
C ASN A 99 -12.81 11.98 -13.68
N ASN A 100 -12.70 12.79 -14.73
CA ASN A 100 -13.84 13.36 -15.42
C ASN A 100 -13.51 13.72 -16.87
N SER A 101 -14.56 13.94 -17.68
CA SER A 101 -14.40 14.23 -19.11
C SER A 101 -13.97 15.68 -19.43
N PHE A 102 -13.86 16.57 -18.43
CA PHE A 102 -13.46 17.96 -18.63
C PHE A 102 -11.94 18.16 -18.60
N GLY A 103 -11.19 17.16 -18.12
CA GLY A 103 -9.72 17.16 -18.20
C GLY A 103 -9.04 18.04 -17.15
N PHE A 104 -9.73 18.47 -16.10
CA PHE A 104 -9.10 19.07 -14.91
C PHE A 104 -9.87 18.75 -13.63
N THR A 105 -9.20 18.89 -12.49
CA THR A 105 -9.80 18.83 -11.15
C THR A 105 -9.27 19.98 -10.30
N GLN A 106 -10.02 20.33 -9.25
CA GLN A 106 -9.59 21.27 -8.22
C GLN A 106 -8.89 20.56 -7.06
N LEU A 107 -8.90 19.22 -7.02
CA LEU A 107 -8.23 18.46 -5.98
C LEU A 107 -6.75 18.83 -5.95
N ASP A 108 -6.23 19.14 -4.77
CA ASP A 108 -4.81 19.37 -4.53
C ASP A 108 -4.41 18.80 -3.17
N LEU A 109 -3.23 18.17 -3.12
CA LEU A 109 -2.69 17.55 -1.93
C LEU A 109 -1.20 17.86 -1.82
N SER A 110 -0.70 17.94 -0.60
CA SER A 110 0.74 18.04 -0.33
C SER A 110 1.21 17.02 0.67
N PHE A 111 2.51 16.70 0.57
CA PHE A 111 3.21 15.93 1.57
C PHE A 111 3.38 16.75 2.86
N VAL A 112 3.12 16.11 4.00
CA VAL A 112 3.25 16.73 5.33
C VAL A 112 4.47 16.18 6.07
N SER A 113 4.53 14.85 6.24
CA SER A 113 5.54 14.23 7.09
C SER A 113 5.77 12.76 6.74
N ARG A 114 6.94 12.24 7.11
CA ARG A 114 7.25 10.81 7.09
C ARG A 114 8.05 10.40 8.32
N ASN A 115 7.79 9.21 8.80
CA ASN A 115 8.62 8.48 9.76
C ASN A 115 8.66 7.00 9.34
N ALA A 116 9.38 6.15 10.08
CA ALA A 116 9.53 4.73 9.73
C ALA A 116 8.21 3.95 9.63
N THR A 117 7.14 4.41 10.29
CA THR A 117 5.85 3.72 10.36
C THR A 117 4.74 4.39 9.56
N GLU A 118 4.84 5.69 9.30
CA GLU A 118 3.75 6.49 8.73
C GLU A 118 4.26 7.53 7.71
N ILE A 119 3.51 7.70 6.62
CA ILE A 119 3.64 8.80 5.65
C ILE A 119 2.32 9.54 5.61
N THR A 120 2.35 10.86 5.76
CA THR A 120 1.15 11.71 5.82
C THR A 120 1.14 12.73 4.70
N PHE A 121 -0.01 12.83 4.05
CA PHE A 121 -0.39 13.86 3.09
C PHE A 121 -1.61 14.63 3.63
N ARG A 122 -1.77 15.87 3.19
CA ARG A 122 -2.91 16.72 3.51
C ARG A 122 -3.62 17.13 2.23
N VAL A 123 -4.94 17.17 2.30
CA VAL A 123 -5.76 17.80 1.26
C VAL A 123 -5.69 19.31 1.43
N ASP A 124 -5.08 20.00 0.47
CA ASP A 124 -4.95 21.45 0.46
C ASP A 124 -6.06 22.14 -0.32
N GLN A 125 -6.70 21.41 -1.24
CA GLN A 125 -7.90 21.84 -1.94
C GLN A 125 -8.80 20.63 -2.21
N GLU A 126 -10.07 20.70 -1.80
CA GLU A 126 -11.06 19.68 -2.15
C GLU A 126 -11.51 19.85 -3.60
N SER A 127 -11.90 18.74 -4.25
CA SER A 127 -12.52 18.82 -5.57
C SER A 127 -13.94 19.37 -5.47
N GLY A 128 -14.40 20.05 -6.52
CA GLY A 128 -15.69 20.70 -6.56
C GLY A 128 -16.49 20.37 -7.80
N SER A 129 -17.54 21.16 -8.02
CA SER A 129 -18.29 21.16 -9.27
C SER A 129 -18.14 22.51 -9.96
N PHE A 130 -18.00 22.51 -11.28
CA PHE A 130 -17.99 23.72 -12.09
C PHE A 130 -19.26 23.80 -12.93
N PHE A 131 -20.08 24.83 -12.71
CA PHE A 131 -21.39 25.01 -13.36
C PHE A 131 -22.20 23.69 -13.47
N PHE A 132 -22.46 23.06 -12.32
CA PHE A 132 -23.18 21.79 -12.16
C PHE A 132 -22.49 20.53 -12.68
N THR A 133 -21.30 20.65 -13.28
CA THR A 133 -20.51 19.50 -13.69
C THR A 133 -19.63 19.05 -12.52
N PRO A 134 -19.75 17.79 -12.05
CA PRO A 134 -18.84 17.26 -11.03
C PRO A 134 -17.43 17.08 -11.59
N LEU A 135 -16.42 17.51 -10.84
CA LEU A 135 -15.00 17.40 -11.23
C LEU A 135 -14.21 16.56 -10.21
N PRO A 136 -14.57 15.28 -9.97
CA PRO A 136 -13.81 14.42 -9.09
C PRO A 136 -12.36 14.29 -9.58
N GLY A 137 -11.44 14.10 -8.63
CA GLY A 137 -10.02 13.89 -8.88
C GLY A 137 -9.55 12.48 -8.53
N ILE A 138 -8.37 12.15 -9.03
CA ILE A 138 -7.56 10.99 -8.63
C ILE A 138 -6.34 11.55 -7.92
N ALA A 139 -6.05 11.08 -6.71
CA ALA A 139 -4.78 11.33 -6.03
C ALA A 139 -3.83 10.17 -6.29
N VAL A 140 -2.73 10.43 -6.98
CA VAL A 140 -1.70 9.46 -7.35
C VAL A 140 -0.49 9.66 -6.44
N PHE A 141 -0.18 8.66 -5.61
CA PHE A 141 0.93 8.73 -4.67
C PHE A 141 2.17 8.08 -5.27
N GLU A 142 3.29 8.78 -5.19
CA GLU A 142 4.54 8.40 -5.85
C GLU A 142 5.73 8.59 -4.91
N ASN A 143 6.87 7.99 -5.28
CA ASN A 143 8.13 8.09 -4.54
C ASN A 143 8.05 7.62 -3.07
N MET A 144 7.01 6.86 -2.72
CA MET A 144 6.91 6.16 -1.45
C MET A 144 7.85 4.95 -1.47
N ARG A 145 8.79 4.90 -0.52
CA ARG A 145 9.86 3.90 -0.50
C ARG A 145 9.82 3.09 0.78
N ILE A 146 9.78 1.76 0.65
CA ILE A 146 9.59 0.82 1.76
C ILE A 146 10.63 -0.31 1.70
N ARG A 147 10.97 -0.87 2.85
CA ARG A 147 11.80 -2.09 2.94
C ARG A 147 11.33 -3.00 4.07
N PRO A 148 11.61 -4.30 3.98
CA PRO A 148 11.43 -5.21 5.11
C PRO A 148 12.45 -4.93 6.22
N THR A 149 12.04 -5.20 7.46
CA THR A 149 12.88 -5.08 8.67
C THR A 149 13.35 -6.44 9.20
N GLU A 150 12.71 -7.52 8.74
CA GLU A 150 13.06 -8.91 9.02
C GLU A 150 13.19 -9.71 7.73
N GLY A 151 14.10 -10.69 7.71
CA GLY A 151 14.43 -11.46 6.51
C GLY A 151 13.81 -12.84 6.44
N LEU A 152 13.07 -13.29 7.45
CA LEU A 152 12.42 -14.61 7.44
C LEU A 152 11.07 -14.54 6.72
N LEU A 153 10.77 -15.57 5.93
CA LEU A 153 9.47 -15.75 5.29
C LEU A 153 8.52 -16.63 6.13
N PRO A 154 7.20 -16.39 6.08
CA PRO A 154 6.54 -15.32 5.32
C PRO A 154 6.60 -13.97 6.06
N ASN A 155 6.83 -12.89 5.32
CA ASN A 155 6.64 -11.52 5.79
C ASN A 155 5.66 -10.85 4.81
N GLU A 156 4.45 -10.60 5.29
CA GLU A 156 3.33 -10.13 4.49
C GLU A 156 2.48 -9.14 5.29
N GLY A 157 1.93 -8.14 4.62
CA GLY A 157 1.00 -7.21 5.25
C GLY A 157 0.46 -6.16 4.30
N ASN A 158 -0.61 -5.49 4.73
CA ASN A 158 -1.26 -4.46 3.91
C ASN A 158 -0.94 -3.07 4.44
N ILE A 159 -0.62 -2.16 3.53
CA ILE A 159 -0.63 -0.72 3.80
C ILE A 159 -2.08 -0.30 4.08
N LYS A 160 -2.27 0.54 5.09
CA LYS A 160 -3.59 1.06 5.47
C LYS A 160 -3.57 2.57 5.58
N ASN A 161 -4.69 3.21 5.27
CA ASN A 161 -4.91 4.60 5.61
C ASN A 161 -5.49 4.71 7.03
N ILE A 162 -4.78 5.43 7.89
CA ILE A 162 -5.21 5.79 9.25
C ILE A 162 -5.48 7.30 9.40
N GLY A 163 -5.48 8.02 8.27
CA GLY A 163 -5.82 9.43 8.21
C GLY A 163 -7.31 9.68 8.46
N THR A 164 -7.71 10.92 8.28
CA THR A 164 -9.06 11.39 8.56
C THR A 164 -9.95 11.52 7.32
N THR A 165 -9.37 11.41 6.12
CA THR A 165 -10.10 11.36 4.84
C THR A 165 -9.65 10.19 3.96
N GLY A 166 -10.45 9.87 2.94
CA GLY A 166 -10.31 8.68 2.11
C GLY A 166 -10.83 7.39 2.78
N PRO A 167 -10.88 6.26 2.06
CA PRO A 167 -11.27 4.98 2.64
C PRO A 167 -10.37 4.56 3.82
N THR A 168 -10.95 4.24 4.97
CA THR A 168 -10.21 3.77 6.15
C THR A 168 -10.66 2.36 6.58
N GLY A 169 -10.10 1.83 7.67
CA GLY A 169 -10.51 0.53 8.22
C GLY A 169 -9.81 -0.64 7.53
N THR A 170 -10.55 -1.42 6.74
CA THR A 170 -10.05 -2.66 6.09
C THR A 170 -9.60 -2.46 4.64
N THR A 171 -9.74 -1.25 4.09
CA THR A 171 -9.31 -0.96 2.73
C THR A 171 -7.81 -1.21 2.56
N ASN A 172 -7.46 -1.92 1.50
CA ASN A 172 -6.08 -2.25 1.18
C ASN A 172 -5.48 -1.18 0.27
N TYR A 173 -4.40 -0.55 0.72
CA TYR A 173 -3.63 0.43 -0.05
C TYR A 173 -2.37 -0.15 -0.68
N GLY A 174 -2.13 -1.45 -0.50
CA GLY A 174 -1.03 -2.16 -1.12
C GLY A 174 -0.69 -3.38 -0.29
N THR A 175 -0.71 -4.55 -0.91
CA THR A 175 -0.25 -5.79 -0.27
C THR A 175 1.25 -5.90 -0.50
N LEU A 176 1.98 -5.95 0.60
CA LEU A 176 3.41 -6.19 0.62
C LEU A 176 3.63 -7.67 0.86
N THR A 177 4.38 -8.30 -0.03
CA THR A 177 4.82 -9.69 0.11
C THR A 177 6.31 -9.73 -0.15
N MET A 178 7.07 -10.16 0.86
CA MET A 178 8.50 -10.38 0.69
C MET A 178 8.75 -11.71 -0.01
N VAL A 179 9.66 -11.72 -0.98
CA VAL A 179 10.19 -12.93 -1.60
C VAL A 179 11.57 -13.26 -1.04
N ALA A 180 11.99 -14.51 -1.22
CA ALA A 180 13.33 -14.94 -0.80
C ALA A 180 14.39 -14.13 -1.54
N GLY A 181 15.50 -13.88 -0.86
CA GLY A 181 16.66 -13.22 -1.45
C GLY A 181 17.40 -14.11 -2.44
N ASN A 182 18.53 -13.62 -2.92
CA ASN A 182 19.43 -14.37 -3.77
C ASN A 182 19.93 -15.65 -3.04
N ALA A 183 20.11 -16.73 -3.81
CA ALA A 183 20.64 -17.97 -3.26
C ALA A 183 22.06 -17.76 -2.72
N ALA A 184 22.26 -18.08 -1.44
CA ALA A 184 23.52 -17.99 -0.73
C ALA A 184 24.08 -19.37 -0.32
N GLY A 185 23.26 -20.43 -0.42
CA GLY A 185 23.69 -21.78 -0.06
C GLY A 185 22.77 -22.88 -0.55
N LEU A 186 23.22 -24.11 -0.35
CA LEU A 186 22.46 -25.33 -0.57
C LEU A 186 22.30 -26.08 0.75
N ALA A 187 21.12 -26.64 0.97
CA ALA A 187 20.85 -27.54 2.09
C ALA A 187 20.24 -28.85 1.59
N PHE A 188 20.63 -29.97 2.19
CA PHE A 188 19.93 -31.23 1.96
C PHE A 188 18.54 -31.15 2.61
N LYS A 189 17.51 -31.20 1.77
CA LYS A 189 16.12 -31.38 2.22
C LYS A 189 15.84 -32.84 2.53
N ARG A 190 16.51 -33.74 1.81
CA ARG A 190 16.47 -35.19 2.05
C ARG A 190 17.86 -35.76 1.84
N GLN A 191 18.42 -36.28 2.92
CA GLN A 191 19.71 -36.96 2.88
C GLN A 191 19.55 -38.35 2.26
N PRO A 192 20.63 -38.93 1.71
CA PRO A 192 20.69 -40.35 1.40
C PRO A 192 20.31 -41.20 2.62
N SER A 193 19.57 -42.29 2.39
CA SER A 193 19.35 -43.35 3.39
C SER A 193 20.07 -44.62 2.97
N ASP A 194 20.17 -45.57 3.89
CA ASP A 194 20.63 -46.91 3.55
C ASP A 194 19.75 -47.51 2.44
N ALA A 195 20.39 -48.18 1.49
CA ALA A 195 19.74 -48.90 0.41
C ALA A 195 20.44 -50.25 0.23
N THR A 196 19.71 -51.26 -0.24
CA THR A 196 20.30 -52.53 -0.65
C THR A 196 21.26 -52.31 -1.82
N VAL A 197 22.34 -53.09 -1.86
CA VAL A 197 23.35 -53.00 -2.93
C VAL A 197 22.66 -53.17 -4.29
N SER A 198 23.02 -52.30 -5.23
CA SER A 198 22.48 -52.25 -6.60
C SER A 198 21.00 -51.83 -6.73
N GLU A 199 20.36 -51.40 -5.64
CA GLU A 199 19.04 -50.74 -5.70
C GLU A 199 19.17 -49.21 -5.58
N PRO A 200 18.29 -48.43 -6.24
CA PRO A 200 18.30 -46.99 -6.13
C PRO A 200 17.94 -46.54 -4.70
N ILE A 201 18.55 -45.45 -4.25
CA ILE A 201 18.17 -44.84 -2.97
C ILE A 201 16.76 -44.28 -3.08
N ALA A 202 15.84 -44.93 -2.38
CA ALA A 202 14.44 -44.53 -2.27
C ALA A 202 14.14 -44.20 -0.80
N PRO A 203 13.78 -42.94 -0.49
CA PRO A 203 13.50 -41.85 -1.41
C PRO A 203 14.75 -41.09 -1.90
N SER A 204 14.73 -40.55 -3.13
CA SER A 204 15.90 -39.90 -3.78
C SER A 204 16.47 -38.71 -3.01
N VAL A 205 17.76 -38.39 -3.16
CA VAL A 205 18.34 -37.20 -2.50
C VAL A 205 17.65 -35.92 -2.98
N GLN A 206 17.35 -34.99 -2.06
CA GLN A 206 16.81 -33.67 -2.40
C GLN A 206 17.67 -32.57 -1.80
N VAL A 207 18.00 -31.59 -2.64
CA VAL A 207 18.69 -30.36 -2.25
C VAL A 207 17.77 -29.16 -2.43
N GLN A 208 17.98 -28.14 -1.63
CA GLN A 208 17.18 -26.91 -1.63
C GLN A 208 18.13 -25.71 -1.60
N LEU A 209 17.94 -24.78 -2.54
CA LEU A 209 18.60 -23.49 -2.50
C LEU A 209 18.05 -22.67 -1.33
N LYS A 210 18.96 -22.06 -0.59
CA LYS A 210 18.69 -21.20 0.56
C LYS A 210 19.26 -19.81 0.34
N ASP A 211 18.53 -18.78 0.74
CA ASP A 211 19.09 -17.43 0.83
C ASP A 211 19.88 -17.26 2.14
N GLN A 212 20.43 -16.07 2.35
CA GLN A 212 21.23 -15.76 3.54
C GLN A 212 20.44 -15.81 4.86
N PHE A 213 19.10 -15.82 4.80
CA PHE A 213 18.22 -15.93 5.96
C PHE A 213 17.66 -17.35 6.13
N GLY A 214 18.03 -18.29 5.26
CA GLY A 214 17.55 -19.67 5.30
C GLY A 214 16.19 -19.89 4.63
N ASN A 215 15.67 -18.93 3.87
CA ASN A 215 14.45 -19.08 3.11
C ASN A 215 14.67 -19.99 1.90
N ASN A 216 13.62 -20.69 1.47
CA ASN A 216 13.69 -21.51 0.25
C ASN A 216 13.65 -20.61 -0.99
N VAL A 217 14.74 -20.59 -1.76
CA VAL A 217 14.80 -19.87 -3.03
C VAL A 217 14.21 -20.75 -4.13
N LYS A 218 13.19 -20.23 -4.83
CA LYS A 218 12.53 -20.93 -5.95
C LYS A 218 13.16 -20.49 -7.27
N THR A 219 14.34 -21.01 -7.58
CA THR A 219 15.00 -20.81 -8.88
C THR A 219 15.09 -22.13 -9.62
N SER A 220 14.61 -22.16 -10.87
CA SER A 220 14.74 -23.32 -11.76
C SER A 220 16.01 -23.25 -12.61
N GLY A 221 16.51 -24.39 -13.06
CA GLY A 221 17.64 -24.45 -14.01
C GLY A 221 19.02 -24.23 -13.39
N THR A 222 19.11 -24.13 -12.06
CA THR A 222 20.39 -24.10 -11.36
C THR A 222 21.07 -25.46 -11.46
N ALA A 223 22.23 -25.52 -12.11
CA ALA A 223 23.05 -26.74 -12.14
C ALA A 223 23.61 -27.01 -10.74
N VAL A 224 23.29 -28.18 -10.19
CA VAL A 224 23.84 -28.65 -8.92
C VAL A 224 24.65 -29.91 -9.18
N SER A 225 25.94 -29.84 -8.85
CA SER A 225 26.83 -31.00 -8.88
C SER A 225 26.93 -31.61 -7.49
N ILE A 226 26.71 -32.91 -7.39
CA ILE A 226 26.84 -33.68 -6.15
C ILE A 226 27.96 -34.70 -6.37
N SER A 227 28.88 -34.82 -5.43
CA SER A 227 29.95 -35.82 -5.44
C SER A 227 29.90 -36.69 -4.19
N LEU A 228 30.35 -37.93 -4.34
CA LEU A 228 30.46 -38.87 -3.24
C LEU A 228 31.87 -38.76 -2.64
N ALA A 229 31.97 -38.47 -1.35
CA ALA A 229 33.27 -38.38 -0.68
C ALA A 229 33.90 -39.76 -0.42
N SER A 230 33.08 -40.80 -0.23
CA SER A 230 33.51 -42.17 0.07
C SER A 230 32.40 -43.19 -0.22
N GLY A 231 32.76 -44.43 -0.51
CA GLY A 231 31.83 -45.50 -0.89
C GLY A 231 31.87 -45.82 -2.39
N THR A 232 31.12 -46.85 -2.81
CA THR A 232 31.10 -47.34 -4.20
C THR A 232 29.77 -47.09 -4.92
N GLY A 233 28.84 -46.36 -4.31
CA GLY A 233 27.57 -46.00 -4.92
C GLY A 233 27.74 -45.00 -6.07
N THR A 234 26.84 -45.04 -7.05
CA THR A 234 26.78 -44.06 -8.14
C THR A 234 25.74 -42.99 -7.82
N ILE A 235 26.04 -41.73 -8.17
CA ILE A 235 25.14 -40.56 -8.03
C ILE A 235 24.35 -40.34 -9.32
#